data_AF-A0A2Z6RJL7-F1
#
_entry.id   AF-A0A2Z6RJL7-F1
#
_cell.length_a   1.000
_cell.length_b   1.000
_cell.length_c   1.000
_cell.angle_alpha   90.00
_cell.angle_beta   90.00
_cell.angle_gamma   90.00
#
_symmetry.space_group_name_H-M   'P 1'
#
loop_
_entity.id
_entity.type
_entity.pdbx_description
1 polymer ?
#
loop_
_entity_poly.entity_id
_entity_poly.type
_entity_poly.pdbx_seq_one_letter_code
_entity_poly.pdbx_strand_id
1 'polypeptide(L)'
;MFHSDYKHITDRLPDSLVKRAYQSLLIHSKNPVPLEMISGKSGRIESYLRHKLEVYENSLNRKCKSMAQTKLLRSRSWPECNVFPASPAIYVTDNRTQTVNISCDHEEENNCQVMNELKVFRQHLLDYNKRTFEKFMQDIEKEYRERITANKRLRCEVENLKMQVQEAEKSWHL
;
A
#
# COMPACT_ATOMS: atom_id res chain seq x y z
N MET A 1 -15.48 -30.56 8.06
CA MET A 1 -14.07 -30.84 7.74
C MET A 1 -13.99 -31.27 6.28
N PHE A 2 -12.87 -31.03 5.58
CA PHE A 2 -12.73 -31.47 4.17
C PHE A 2 -12.68 -33.00 4.06
N HIS A 3 -13.13 -33.55 2.93
CA HIS A 3 -13.00 -34.99 2.64
C HIS A 3 -11.53 -35.44 2.66
N SER A 4 -11.29 -36.68 3.09
CA SER A 4 -9.94 -37.27 3.22
C SER A 4 -9.16 -37.28 1.91
N ASP A 5 -9.83 -37.37 0.76
CA ASP A 5 -9.18 -37.31 -0.55
C ASP A 5 -8.39 -36.01 -0.78
N TYR A 6 -8.76 -34.91 -0.13
CA TYR A 6 -8.05 -33.63 -0.25
C TYR A 6 -6.85 -33.51 0.71
N LYS A 7 -6.59 -34.53 1.53
CA LYS A 7 -5.53 -34.51 2.53
C LYS A 7 -4.17 -34.18 1.93
N HIS A 8 -3.89 -34.71 0.73
CA HIS A 8 -2.66 -34.43 0.00
C HIS A 8 -2.45 -32.94 -0.38
N ILE A 9 -3.52 -32.13 -0.39
CA ILE A 9 -3.49 -30.68 -0.62
C ILE A 9 -3.51 -29.93 0.72
N THR A 10 -4.38 -30.33 1.65
CA THR A 10 -4.55 -29.64 2.93
C THR A 10 -3.33 -29.77 3.84
N ASP A 11 -2.63 -30.91 3.81
CA ASP A 11 -1.42 -31.13 4.61
C ASP A 11 -0.25 -30.23 4.16
N ARG A 12 -0.31 -29.69 2.93
CA ARG A 12 0.69 -28.76 2.39
C ARG A 12 0.35 -27.29 2.66
N LEU A 13 -0.83 -27.02 3.20
CA LEU A 13 -1.29 -25.67 3.52
C LEU A 13 -1.21 -25.43 5.04
N PRO A 14 -0.86 -24.21 5.48
CA PRO A 14 -1.01 -23.81 6.87
C PRO A 14 -2.45 -23.97 7.35
N ASP A 15 -2.63 -24.42 8.60
CA ASP A 15 -3.95 -24.64 9.22
C ASP A 15 -4.86 -23.40 9.16
N SER A 16 -4.28 -22.20 9.28
CA SER A 16 -5.01 -20.94 9.18
C SER A 16 -5.63 -20.74 7.78
N LEU A 17 -4.94 -21.16 6.72
CA LEU A 17 -5.43 -21.10 5.35
C LEU A 17 -6.45 -22.20 5.07
N VAL A 18 -6.28 -23.39 5.63
CA VAL A 18 -7.27 -24.48 5.53
C VAL A 18 -8.59 -24.07 6.19
N LYS A 19 -8.53 -23.53 7.42
CA LYS A 19 -9.71 -23.00 8.14
C LYS A 19 -10.41 -21.89 7.36
N ARG A 20 -9.64 -20.94 6.82
CA ARG A 20 -10.18 -19.84 5.99
C ARG A 20 -10.81 -20.36 4.70
N ALA A 21 -10.18 -21.32 4.02
CA ALA A 21 -10.68 -21.91 2.78
C ALA A 21 -12.02 -22.62 3.01
N TYR A 22 -12.14 -23.35 4.13
CA TYR A 22 -13.37 -24.01 4.55
C TYR A 22 -14.50 -23.01 4.81
N GLN A 23 -14.26 -21.97 5.61
CA GLN A 23 -15.23 -20.90 5.86
C GLN A 23 -15.64 -20.16 4.58
N SER A 24 -14.70 -19.97 3.65
CA SER A 24 -14.96 -19.28 2.38
C SER A 24 -15.92 -20.06 1.49
N LEU A 25 -15.79 -21.39 1.43
CA LEU A 25 -16.70 -22.24 0.66
C LEU A 25 -18.09 -22.32 1.30
N LEU A 26 -18.14 -22.32 2.63
CA LEU A 26 -19.38 -22.48 3.39
C LEU A 26 -20.22 -21.19 3.44
N ILE A 27 -19.59 -20.03 3.67
CA ILE A 27 -20.30 -18.78 4.04
C ILE A 27 -20.07 -17.65 3.04
N HIS A 28 -18.85 -17.51 2.51
CA HIS A 28 -18.44 -16.26 1.84
C HIS A 28 -18.35 -16.34 0.31
N SER A 29 -18.65 -17.49 -0.29
CA SER A 29 -18.65 -17.61 -1.75
C SER A 29 -19.98 -17.15 -2.34
N LYS A 30 -19.95 -16.56 -3.54
CA LYS A 30 -21.17 -16.15 -4.27
C LYS A 30 -22.17 -17.30 -4.48
N ASN A 31 -21.70 -18.55 -4.39
CA ASN A 31 -22.47 -19.79 -4.48
C ASN A 31 -22.00 -20.75 -3.37
N PRO A 32 -22.50 -20.58 -2.12
CA PRO A 32 -22.08 -21.37 -0.97
C PRO A 32 -22.25 -22.86 -1.25
N VAL A 33 -21.23 -23.64 -0.92
CA VAL A 33 -21.22 -25.08 -1.15
C VAL A 33 -21.78 -25.75 0.12
N PRO A 34 -22.83 -26.59 0.01
CA PRO A 34 -23.36 -27.32 1.15
C PRO A 34 -22.28 -28.16 1.83
N LEU A 35 -22.40 -28.30 3.15
CA LEU A 35 -21.44 -29.04 3.98
C LEU A 35 -21.19 -30.47 3.45
N GLU A 36 -22.25 -31.14 3.00
CA GLU A 36 -22.24 -32.49 2.44
C GLU A 36 -21.39 -32.60 1.17
N MET A 37 -21.37 -31.55 0.34
CA MET A 37 -20.52 -31.50 -0.84
C MET A 37 -19.06 -31.21 -0.49
N ILE A 38 -18.80 -30.48 0.60
CA ILE A 38 -17.44 -30.19 1.11
C ILE A 38 -16.82 -31.42 1.77
N SER A 39 -17.63 -32.21 2.47
CA SER A 39 -17.21 -33.52 2.98
C SER A 39 -17.30 -34.61 1.91
N GLY A 40 -17.77 -34.30 0.71
CA GLY A 40 -17.84 -35.21 -0.43
C GLY A 40 -16.73 -34.95 -1.47
N LYS A 41 -16.67 -35.83 -2.46
CA LYS A 41 -15.74 -35.71 -3.58
C LYS A 41 -16.31 -34.80 -4.66
N SER A 42 -15.64 -33.70 -4.95
CA SER A 42 -16.07 -32.66 -5.87
C SER A 42 -14.84 -32.03 -6.53
N GLY A 43 -14.74 -32.19 -7.85
CA GLY A 43 -13.63 -31.61 -8.63
C GLY A 43 -13.57 -30.08 -8.53
N ARG A 44 -14.70 -29.41 -8.27
CA ARG A 44 -14.76 -27.96 -8.06
C ARG A 44 -14.06 -27.55 -6.75
N ILE A 45 -14.21 -28.34 -5.69
CA ILE A 45 -13.58 -28.11 -4.40
C ILE A 45 -12.09 -28.44 -4.48
N GLU A 46 -11.75 -29.54 -5.16
CA GLU A 46 -10.36 -29.90 -5.42
C GLU A 46 -9.61 -28.80 -6.19
N SER A 47 -10.19 -28.32 -7.30
CA SER A 47 -9.60 -27.25 -8.12
C SER A 47 -9.41 -25.96 -7.32
N TYR A 48 -10.38 -25.62 -6.47
CA TYR A 48 -10.27 -24.47 -5.57
C TYR A 48 -9.12 -24.63 -4.56
N LEU A 49 -8.97 -25.80 -3.94
CA LEU A 49 -7.90 -26.06 -2.99
C LEU A 49 -6.51 -26.08 -3.67
N ARG A 50 -6.42 -26.64 -4.89
CA ARG A 50 -5.18 -26.59 -5.70
C ARG A 50 -4.77 -25.16 -6.01
N HIS A 51 -5.72 -24.31 -6.40
CA HIS A 51 -5.44 -22.90 -6.63
C HIS A 51 -4.96 -22.18 -5.36
N LYS A 52 -5.54 -22.49 -4.19
CA LYS A 52 -5.07 -21.94 -2.92
C LYS A 52 -3.65 -22.38 -2.56
N LEU A 53 -3.31 -23.64 -2.82
CA LEU A 53 -1.96 -24.16 -2.64
C LEU A 53 -0.97 -23.46 -3.56
N GLU A 54 -1.31 -23.34 -4.85
CA GLU A 54 -0.48 -22.66 -5.84
C GLU A 54 -0.21 -21.19 -5.45
N VAL A 55 -1.23 -20.45 -5.01
CA VAL A 55 -1.08 -19.07 -4.55
C VAL A 55 -0.17 -19.00 -3.33
N TYR A 56 -0.29 -19.93 -2.39
CA TYR A 56 0.54 -20.00 -1.20
C TYR A 56 2.00 -20.29 -1.55
N GLU A 57 2.27 -21.31 -2.36
CA GLU A 57 3.62 -21.68 -2.84
C GLU A 57 4.26 -20.52 -3.64
N ASN A 58 3.49 -19.86 -4.50
CA ASN A 58 3.93 -18.67 -5.22
C ASN A 58 4.29 -17.51 -4.27
N SER A 59 3.54 -17.34 -3.18
CA SER A 59 3.85 -16.33 -2.18
C SER A 59 5.13 -16.64 -1.40
N LEU A 60 5.40 -17.91 -1.09
CA LEU A 60 6.64 -18.36 -0.47
C LEU A 60 7.84 -18.16 -1.40
N ASN A 61 7.69 -18.52 -2.67
CA ASN A 61 8.73 -18.34 -3.69
C ASN A 61 9.05 -16.86 -3.94
N ARG A 62 8.04 -15.97 -3.92
CA ARG A 62 8.26 -14.51 -3.99
C ARG A 62 9.00 -13.99 -2.76
N LYS A 63 8.65 -14.45 -1.55
CA LYS A 63 9.38 -14.08 -0.32
C LYS A 63 10.83 -14.58 -0.35
N CYS A 64 11.07 -15.80 -0.84
CA CYS A 64 12.41 -16.37 -0.95
C CYS A 64 13.26 -15.63 -2.00
N LYS A 65 12.71 -15.32 -3.17
CA LYS A 65 13.38 -14.50 -4.20
C LYS A 65 13.65 -13.08 -3.73
N SER A 66 12.71 -12.48 -3.01
CA SER A 66 12.89 -11.18 -2.37
C SER A 66 14.04 -11.24 -1.38
N MET A 67 14.08 -12.17 -0.42
CA MET A 67 15.21 -12.30 0.52
C MET A 67 16.55 -12.60 -0.17
N ALA A 68 16.56 -13.43 -1.22
CA ALA A 68 17.76 -13.73 -1.99
C ALA A 68 18.26 -12.49 -2.76
N GLN A 69 17.36 -11.72 -3.37
CA GLN A 69 17.68 -10.44 -4.01
C GLN A 69 18.06 -9.38 -2.98
N THR A 70 17.45 -9.33 -1.80
CA THR A 70 17.83 -8.42 -0.71
C THR A 70 19.24 -8.72 -0.22
N LYS A 71 19.64 -9.99 -0.10
CA LYS A 71 21.03 -10.38 0.22
C LYS A 71 22.03 -9.98 -0.88
N LEU A 72 21.62 -10.00 -2.15
CA LEU A 72 22.44 -9.62 -3.31
C LEU A 72 22.53 -8.09 -3.51
N LEU A 73 21.42 -7.37 -3.28
CA LEU A 73 21.31 -5.91 -3.35
C LEU A 73 21.92 -5.22 -2.12
N ARG A 74 22.07 -5.91 -0.99
CA ARG A 74 22.79 -5.36 0.18
C ARG A 74 24.24 -4.99 -0.15
N SER A 75 24.81 -5.56 -1.21
CA SER A 75 26.17 -5.23 -1.67
C SER A 75 26.23 -4.16 -2.77
N ARG A 76 25.09 -3.74 -3.36
CA ARG A 76 25.07 -2.77 -4.46
C ARG A 76 24.09 -1.63 -4.19
N SER A 77 24.62 -0.67 -3.40
CA SER A 77 24.31 0.76 -3.41
C SER A 77 22.85 1.19 -3.23
N TRP A 78 22.50 1.53 -1.98
CA TRP A 78 21.67 2.72 -1.74
C TRP A 78 22.60 3.95 -1.75
N PRO A 79 22.19 5.12 -2.27
CA PRO A 79 22.92 6.35 -2.03
C PRO A 79 22.94 6.57 -0.52
N GLU A 80 24.14 6.69 0.04
CA GLU A 80 24.33 7.06 1.44
C GLU A 80 23.66 8.42 1.69
N CYS A 81 22.43 8.40 2.18
CA CYS A 81 21.87 9.53 2.89
C CYS A 81 22.72 9.70 4.14
N ASN A 82 23.65 10.66 4.12
CA ASN A 82 24.57 10.99 5.22
C ASN A 82 23.87 11.61 6.46
N VAL A 83 22.68 11.14 6.82
CA VAL A 83 21.94 11.59 8.01
C VAL A 83 21.36 10.39 8.77
N PHE A 84 22.14 9.31 8.87
CA PHE A 84 21.95 8.35 9.95
C PHE A 84 22.95 8.70 11.05
N PRO A 85 22.53 9.01 12.30
CA PRO A 85 23.46 9.01 13.40
C PRO A 85 24.00 7.58 13.50
N ALA A 86 25.33 7.45 13.42
CA ALA A 86 26.02 6.17 13.54
C ALA A 86 25.56 5.46 14.82
N SER A 87 24.77 4.39 14.68
CA SER A 87 24.48 3.52 15.81
C SER A 87 25.81 2.93 16.30
N PRO A 88 26.11 2.94 17.61
CA PRO A 88 27.33 2.33 18.10
C PRO A 88 27.26 0.83 17.84
N ALA A 89 28.14 0.31 16.97
CA ALA A 89 28.36 -1.11 16.87
C ALA A 89 29.02 -1.57 18.17
N ILE A 90 28.22 -2.13 19.07
CA ILE A 90 28.74 -2.83 20.26
C ILE A 90 29.35 -4.13 19.76
N TYR A 91 30.68 -4.17 19.64
CA TYR A 91 31.40 -5.42 19.50
C TYR A 91 31.29 -6.16 20.84
N VAL A 92 30.44 -7.18 20.90
CA VAL A 92 30.35 -8.06 22.06
C VAL A 92 31.56 -8.99 22.01
N THR A 93 32.55 -8.69 22.84
CA THR A 93 33.66 -9.59 23.17
C THR A 93 33.09 -10.79 23.91
N ASP A 94 33.37 -12.01 23.43
CA ASP A 94 32.90 -13.28 24.00
C ASP A 94 33.52 -13.52 25.39
N ASN A 95 32.82 -13.08 26.43
CA ASN A 95 33.06 -13.49 27.80
C ASN A 95 32.02 -14.53 28.23
N ARG A 96 32.38 -15.77 27.90
CA ARG A 96 31.87 -17.01 28.46
C ARG A 96 31.60 -16.88 29.98
N THR A 97 30.40 -17.30 30.38
CA THR A 97 29.90 -17.62 31.74
C THR A 97 29.07 -16.55 32.45
N GLN A 98 27.75 -16.57 32.25
CA GLN A 98 26.74 -16.76 33.31
C GLN A 98 25.34 -16.72 32.70
N THR A 99 24.64 -17.85 32.81
CA THR A 99 23.24 -18.03 32.43
C THR A 99 22.33 -17.19 33.33
N VAL A 100 22.20 -15.90 33.03
CA VAL A 100 21.05 -15.11 33.46
C VAL A 100 20.04 -15.20 32.33
N ASN A 101 18.92 -15.87 32.58
CA ASN A 101 17.74 -15.85 31.72
C ASN A 101 17.22 -14.41 31.64
N ILE A 102 17.86 -13.56 30.85
CA ILE A 102 17.21 -12.37 30.31
C ILE A 102 16.32 -12.92 29.20
N SER A 103 15.13 -13.40 29.60
CA SER A 103 14.01 -13.57 28.69
C SER A 103 13.64 -12.17 28.21
N CYS A 104 14.40 -11.64 27.26
CA CYS A 104 13.96 -10.51 26.47
C CYS A 104 12.78 -11.04 25.66
N ASP A 105 11.60 -10.47 25.90
CA ASP A 105 10.45 -10.69 25.04
C ASP A 105 10.79 -10.05 23.69
N HIS A 106 11.51 -10.79 22.84
CA HIS A 106 11.98 -10.36 21.52
C HIS A 106 10.83 -9.83 20.66
N GLU A 107 9.60 -10.24 20.97
CA GLU A 107 8.37 -9.72 20.39
C GLU A 107 8.11 -8.25 20.74
N GLU A 108 8.32 -7.84 22.00
CA GLU A 108 8.08 -6.47 22.46
C GLU A 108 9.11 -5.48 21.87
N GLU A 109 10.39 -5.89 21.81
CA GLU A 109 11.45 -5.11 21.15
C GLU A 109 11.18 -4.93 19.66
N ASN A 110 10.80 -6.01 18.96
CA ASN A 110 10.42 -5.95 17.55
C ASN A 110 9.20 -5.04 17.33
N ASN A 111 8.18 -5.14 18.18
CA ASN A 111 7.00 -4.29 18.09
C ASN A 111 7.35 -2.81 18.30
N CYS A 112 8.20 -2.50 19.28
CA CYS A 112 8.69 -1.14 19.51
C CYS A 112 9.44 -0.59 18.30
N GLN A 113 10.32 -1.38 17.70
CA GLN A 113 11.05 -0.97 16.51
C GLN A 113 10.12 -0.73 15.32
N VAL A 114 9.21 -1.67 15.03
CA VAL A 114 8.22 -1.55 13.95
C VAL A 114 7.35 -0.31 14.13
N MET A 115 6.89 -0.04 15.35
CA MET A 115 6.07 1.14 15.64
C MET A 115 6.82 2.44 15.44
N ASN A 116 8.11 2.50 15.79
CA ASN A 116 8.94 3.68 15.58
C ASN A 116 9.21 3.93 14.09
N GLU A 117 9.55 2.89 13.33
CA GLU A 117 9.72 2.99 11.87
C GLU A 117 8.43 3.45 11.19
N LEU A 118 7.27 2.92 11.61
CA LEU A 118 5.97 3.31 11.07
C LEU A 118 5.63 4.77 11.37
N LYS A 119 5.97 5.27 12.57
CA LYS A 119 5.83 6.70 12.91
C LYS A 119 6.67 7.59 12.01
N VAL A 120 7.95 7.23 11.81
CA VAL A 120 8.86 7.98 10.94
C VAL A 120 8.36 7.96 9.49
N PHE A 121 7.95 6.79 8.99
CA PHE A 121 7.40 6.66 7.63
C PHE A 121 6.15 7.52 7.43
N ARG A 122 5.22 7.50 8.40
CA ARG A 122 4.03 8.35 8.37
C ARG A 122 4.39 9.83 8.30
N GLN A 123 5.37 10.27 9.09
CA GLN A 123 5.81 11.67 9.07
C GLN A 123 6.40 12.06 7.71
N HIS A 124 7.27 11.22 7.14
CA HIS A 124 7.82 11.47 5.81
C HIS A 124 6.73 11.53 4.73
N LEU A 125 5.73 10.65 4.80
CA LEU A 125 4.62 10.68 3.84
C LEU A 125 3.81 11.98 3.96
N LEU A 126 3.56 12.44 5.19
CA LEU A 126 2.88 13.72 5.42
C LEU A 126 3.71 14.89 4.90
N ASP A 127 5.01 14.94 5.19
CA ASP A 127 5.90 16.00 4.73
C ASP A 127 6.02 16.02 3.20
N TYR A 128 6.11 14.85 2.58
CA TYR A 128 6.14 14.72 1.13
C TYR A 128 4.84 15.23 0.51
N ASN A 129 3.69 14.76 1.01
CA ASN A 129 2.38 15.18 0.51
C ASN A 129 2.19 16.69 0.69
N LYS A 130 2.62 17.24 1.82
CA LYS A 130 2.60 18.68 2.06
C LYS A 130 3.44 19.43 1.03
N ARG A 131 4.69 19.04 0.81
CA ARG A 131 5.58 19.73 -0.14
C ARG A 131 5.13 19.62 -1.60
N THR A 132 4.46 18.53 -1.96
CA THR A 132 4.07 18.24 -3.34
C THR A 132 2.63 18.65 -3.64
N PHE A 133 1.67 18.00 -2.99
CA PHE A 133 0.25 18.24 -3.23
C PHE A 133 -0.21 19.61 -2.75
N GLU A 134 0.23 20.09 -1.58
CA GLU A 134 -0.21 21.41 -1.09
C GLU A 134 0.24 22.52 -2.05
N LYS A 135 1.51 22.49 -2.46
CA LYS A 135 2.06 23.45 -3.42
C LYS A 135 1.31 23.39 -4.76
N PHE A 136 1.09 22.19 -5.29
CA PHE A 136 0.33 21.99 -6.53
C PHE A 136 -1.09 22.57 -6.44
N MET A 137 -1.79 22.34 -5.33
CA MET A 137 -3.14 22.88 -5.11
C MET A 137 -3.13 24.41 -5.02
N GLN A 138 -2.14 24.99 -4.34
CA GLN A 138 -1.99 26.44 -4.25
C GLN A 138 -1.71 27.09 -5.61
N ASP A 139 -0.86 26.47 -6.44
CA ASP A 139 -0.54 26.96 -7.77
C ASP A 139 -1.78 26.95 -8.68
N ILE A 140 -2.57 25.86 -8.67
CA ILE A 140 -3.84 25.77 -9.39
C ILE A 140 -4.82 26.86 -8.93
N GLU A 141 -4.97 27.03 -7.61
CA GLU A 141 -5.90 28.02 -7.07
C GLU A 141 -5.50 29.44 -7.49
N LYS A 142 -4.20 29.74 -7.44
CA LYS A 142 -3.67 31.03 -7.87
C LYS A 142 -3.97 31.30 -9.34
N GLU A 143 -3.67 30.34 -10.22
CA GLU A 143 -3.94 30.46 -11.66
C GLU A 143 -5.43 30.67 -11.93
N TYR A 144 -6.30 29.93 -11.25
CA TYR A 144 -7.75 30.09 -11.38
C TYR A 144 -8.23 31.49 -10.99
N ARG A 145 -7.73 32.04 -9.87
CA ARG A 145 -8.06 33.41 -9.42
C ARG A 145 -7.58 34.48 -10.40
N GLU A 146 -6.39 34.30 -10.97
CA GLU A 146 -5.85 35.20 -12.00
C GLU A 146 -6.73 35.19 -13.26
N ARG A 147 -7.12 34.00 -13.74
CA ARG A 147 -8.03 33.84 -14.89
C ARG A 147 -9.40 34.50 -14.65
N ILE A 148 -9.98 34.33 -13.46
CA ILE A 148 -11.23 35.02 -13.09
C ILE A 148 -11.06 36.53 -13.17
N THR A 149 -9.95 37.06 -12.65
CA THR A 149 -9.70 38.50 -12.60
C THR A 149 -9.52 39.07 -14.01
N ALA A 150 -8.78 38.37 -14.87
CA ALA A 150 -8.63 38.73 -16.27
C ALA A 150 -9.98 38.70 -17.01
N ASN A 151 -10.79 37.65 -16.82
CA ASN A 151 -12.12 37.54 -17.44
C ASN A 151 -13.06 38.67 -17.00
N LYS A 152 -13.00 39.09 -15.72
CA LYS A 152 -13.78 40.24 -15.24
C LYS A 152 -13.39 41.54 -15.96
N ARG A 153 -12.09 41.78 -16.17
CA ARG A 153 -11.59 42.95 -16.91
C ARG A 153 -12.05 42.94 -18.37
N LEU A 154 -11.86 41.82 -19.05
CA LEU A 154 -12.30 41.64 -20.44
C LEU A 154 -13.81 41.84 -20.59
N ARG A 155 -14.61 41.37 -19.63
CA ARG A 155 -16.06 41.60 -19.65
C ARG A 155 -16.41 43.08 -19.58
N CYS A 156 -15.72 43.86 -18.73
CA CYS A 156 -15.92 45.31 -18.66
C CYS A 156 -15.51 46.00 -19.98
N GLU A 157 -14.39 45.60 -20.58
CA GLU A 157 -13.94 46.13 -21.86
C GLU A 157 -14.93 45.83 -23.00
N VAL A 158 -15.43 44.60 -23.06
CA VAL A 158 -16.47 44.19 -24.02
C VAL A 158 -17.74 45.02 -23.86
N GLU A 159 -18.18 45.29 -22.63
CA GLU A 159 -19.36 46.13 -22.38
C GLU A 159 -19.12 47.58 -22.82
N ASN A 160 -17.92 48.12 -22.57
CA ASN A 160 -17.55 49.47 -23.01
C ASN A 160 -17.52 49.57 -24.55
N LEU A 161 -16.93 48.59 -25.24
CA LEU A 161 -16.91 48.54 -26.70
C LEU A 161 -18.32 48.42 -27.29
N LYS A 162 -19.18 47.61 -26.67
CA LYS A 162 -20.58 47.46 -27.06
C LYS A 162 -21.33 48.79 -27.00
N MET A 163 -21.08 49.60 -25.98
CA MET A 163 -21.65 50.94 -25.84
C MET A 163 -21.20 51.88 -26.95
N GLN A 164 -19.90 51.89 -27.26
CA GLN A 164 -19.34 52.72 -28.35
C GLN A 164 -19.92 52.34 -29.72
N VAL A 165 -20.08 51.04 -29.99
CA VAL A 165 -20.69 50.57 -31.25
C VAL A 165 -22.14 51.03 -31.35
N GLN A 166 -22.93 50.91 -30.27
CA GLN A 166 -24.32 51.39 -30.27
C GLN A 166 -24.44 52.90 -30.46
N GLU A 167 -23.51 53.68 -29.92
CA GLU A 167 -23.47 55.13 -30.12
C GLU A 167 -23.13 55.48 -31.57
N ALA A 168 -22.10 54.84 -32.14
CA ALA A 168 -21.74 55.01 -33.53
C ALA A 168 -22.91 54.65 -34.46
N GLU A 169 -23.57 53.51 -34.26
CA GLU A 169 -24.75 53.10 -35.04
C GLU A 169 -25.85 54.16 -35.01
N LYS A 170 -26.13 54.77 -33.85
CA LYS A 170 -27.12 55.86 -33.75
C LYS A 170 -26.70 57.11 -34.54
N SER A 171 -25.42 57.50 -34.47
CA SER A 171 -24.89 58.64 -35.21
C SER A 171 -24.86 58.41 -36.73
N TRP A 172 -24.74 57.16 -37.19
CA TRP A 172 -24.75 56.80 -38.62
C TRP A 172 -26.15 56.82 -39.25
N HIS A 173 -27.21 56.71 -38.44
CA HIS A 173 -28.61 56.72 -38.90
C HIS A 173 -29.29 58.09 -38.78
N LEU A 174 -28.57 59.13 -38.36
CA LEU A 174 -28.98 60.55 -38.35
C LEU A 174 -28.43 61.27 -39.58
#